data_AF-A0A1Y3AYM7-F1
#
_entry.id   AF-A0A1Y3AYM7-F1
#
_cell.length_a   1.000
_cell.length_b   1.000
_cell.length_c   1.000
_cell.angle_alpha   90.00
_cell.angle_beta   90.00
_cell.angle_gamma   90.00
#
_symmetry.space_group_name_H-M   'P 1'
#
loop_
_entity.id
_entity.type
_entity.pdbx_description
1 polymer ?
#
loop_
_entity_poly.entity_id
_entity_poly.type
_entity_poly.pdbx_seq_one_letter_code
_entity_poly.pdbx_strand_id
1 'polypeptide(L)'
;MSLLDELKLTSINKYTWSQREHTEPGDPIQSIIEHGINRINHASDCMAVLLKELKLNSAKGNCRLLIVADKVNAFYEPSRLRFPDRTFATVDDITIARAFKKLFRKDWQNGALVTAVCKKLIVPYRLLAISGVPKKEFDRRRTYKQWGPFTVKNISDYPKALLTDEGFQDFDPFIPIECGRYDEKEFRSCMDYYQDRHWLQRPTSKTDEGQDEIRFLSGMNPGQVSHLCSDL
;
A
#
# COMPACT_ATOMS: atom_id res chain seq x y z
N MET A 1 -7.75 -11.14 24.93
CA MET A 1 -6.84 -10.03 25.30
C MET A 1 -6.29 -9.45 24.03
N SER A 2 -6.34 -8.13 23.87
CA SER A 2 -5.75 -7.51 22.68
C SER A 2 -4.24 -7.40 22.89
N LEU A 3 -3.46 -7.47 21.81
CA LEU A 3 -1.99 -7.29 21.86
C LEU A 3 -1.58 -5.97 22.54
N LEU A 4 -2.44 -4.96 22.48
CA LEU A 4 -2.21 -3.64 23.08
C LEU A 4 -2.31 -3.68 24.62
N ASP A 5 -3.16 -4.55 25.18
CA ASP A 5 -3.30 -4.74 26.63
C ASP A 5 -2.03 -5.38 27.23
N GLU A 6 -1.38 -6.25 26.47
CA GLU A 6 -0.16 -6.95 26.87
C GLU A 6 1.07 -6.04 26.84
N LEU A 7 1.19 -5.20 25.81
CA LEU A 7 2.32 -4.30 25.62
C LEU A 7 2.30 -3.08 26.55
N LYS A 8 1.15 -2.75 27.16
CA LYS A 8 0.96 -1.63 28.11
C LYS A 8 1.62 -0.33 27.64
N LEU A 9 1.47 -0.02 26.36
CA LEU A 9 2.10 1.16 25.77
C LEU A 9 1.38 2.43 26.25
N THR A 10 2.17 3.43 26.62
CA THR A 10 1.69 4.71 27.10
C THR A 10 2.00 5.83 26.11
N SER A 11 1.17 6.86 26.13
CA SER A 11 1.44 8.14 25.47
C SER A 11 2.67 8.80 26.10
N ILE A 12 3.54 9.35 25.25
CA ILE A 12 4.74 10.07 25.69
C ILE A 12 4.48 11.57 25.70
N ASN A 13 3.69 12.06 24.75
CA ASN A 13 3.36 13.48 24.61
C ASN A 13 1.91 13.76 25.03
N LYS A 14 1.67 15.01 25.37
CA LYS A 14 0.32 15.56 25.56
C LYS A 14 -0.32 15.88 24.22
N TYR A 15 -1.59 15.54 24.06
CA TYR A 15 -2.38 15.83 22.87
C TYR A 15 -3.70 16.49 23.25
N THR A 16 -3.99 17.63 22.64
CA THR A 16 -5.23 18.38 22.87
C THR A 16 -6.16 18.18 21.67
N TRP A 17 -7.30 17.52 21.87
CA TRP A 17 -8.27 17.25 20.79
C TRP A 17 -9.33 18.34 20.71
N SER A 18 -9.78 18.81 21.87
CA SER A 18 -10.73 19.92 22.00
C SER A 18 -10.44 20.71 23.27
N GLN A 19 -11.25 21.73 23.58
CA GLN A 19 -11.10 22.47 24.83
C GLN A 19 -11.27 21.57 26.07
N ARG A 20 -12.07 20.50 25.96
CA ARG A 20 -12.42 19.60 27.07
C ARG A 20 -11.69 18.25 27.03
N GLU A 21 -11.31 17.80 25.85
CA GLU A 21 -10.77 16.46 25.63
C GLU A 21 -9.26 16.55 25.36
N HIS A 22 -8.48 15.95 26.25
CA HIS A 22 -7.02 15.92 26.22
C HIS A 22 -6.55 14.49 26.51
N THR A 23 -5.44 14.10 25.92
CA THR A 23 -4.69 12.90 26.30
C THR A 23 -3.41 13.38 26.97
N GLU A 24 -3.22 13.00 28.23
CA GLU A 24 -2.03 13.36 29.00
C GLU A 24 -0.93 12.31 28.79
N PRO A 25 0.35 12.65 29.04
CA PRO A 25 1.44 11.69 29.03
C PRO A 25 1.24 10.60 30.09
N GLY A 26 1.41 9.34 29.71
CA GLY A 26 1.20 8.18 30.60
C GLY A 26 -0.13 7.47 30.38
N ASP A 27 -1.08 8.09 29.68
CA ASP A 27 -2.33 7.45 29.31
C ASP A 27 -2.08 6.26 28.36
N PRO A 28 -2.86 5.17 28.45
CA PRO A 28 -2.71 4.04 27.55
C PRO A 28 -2.99 4.45 26.10
N ILE A 29 -2.19 3.97 25.14
CA ILE A 29 -2.39 4.26 23.71
C ILE A 29 -3.79 3.87 23.22
N GLN A 30 -4.40 2.86 23.83
CA GLN A 30 -5.77 2.44 23.54
C GLN A 30 -6.79 3.58 23.70
N SER A 31 -6.58 4.49 24.66
CA SER A 31 -7.47 5.65 24.85
C SER A 31 -7.53 6.54 23.59
N ILE A 32 -6.42 6.67 22.86
CA ILE A 32 -6.35 7.45 21.62
C ILE A 32 -7.15 6.77 20.51
N ILE A 33 -7.10 5.44 20.45
CA ILE A 33 -7.85 4.64 19.47
C ILE A 33 -9.35 4.74 19.75
N GLU A 34 -9.74 4.53 21.00
CA GLU A 34 -11.13 4.63 21.43
C GLU A 34 -11.70 6.04 21.22
N HIS A 35 -10.90 7.08 21.49
CA HIS A 35 -11.27 8.46 21.20
C HIS A 35 -11.52 8.69 19.71
N GLY A 36 -10.64 8.18 18.84
CA GLY A 36 -10.82 8.26 17.39
C GLY A 36 -12.04 7.51 16.86
N ILE A 37 -12.39 6.36 17.47
CA ILE A 37 -13.60 5.59 17.13
C ILE A 37 -14.85 6.34 17.57
N ASN A 38 -14.86 6.88 18.79
CA ASN A 38 -16.00 7.60 19.36
C ASN A 38 -16.20 8.98 18.73
N ARG A 39 -15.12 9.63 18.26
CA ARG A 39 -15.11 10.97 17.65
C ARG A 39 -14.58 10.92 16.23
N ILE A 40 -15.46 10.60 15.28
CA ILE A 40 -15.08 10.44 13.86
C ILE A 40 -14.35 11.66 13.26
N ASN A 41 -14.68 12.87 13.72
CA ASN A 41 -14.05 14.11 13.26
C ASN A 41 -12.56 14.20 13.64
N HIS A 42 -12.15 13.56 14.74
CA HIS A 42 -10.76 13.54 15.20
C HIS A 42 -10.01 12.30 14.71
N ALA A 43 -10.70 11.33 14.09
CA ALA A 43 -10.14 10.02 13.75
C ALA A 43 -8.86 10.11 12.91
N SER A 44 -8.80 11.02 11.93
CA SER A 44 -7.61 11.22 11.10
C SER A 44 -6.39 11.69 11.89
N ASP A 45 -6.60 12.59 12.86
CA ASP A 45 -5.55 13.12 13.72
C ASP A 45 -5.13 12.07 14.76
N CYS A 46 -6.09 11.35 15.36
CA CYS A 46 -5.82 10.23 16.26
C CYS A 46 -4.95 9.17 15.58
N MET A 47 -5.19 8.87 14.30
CA MET A 47 -4.37 7.94 13.53
C MET A 47 -2.94 8.47 13.33
N ALA A 48 -2.79 9.76 12.99
CA ALA A 48 -1.47 10.38 12.86
C ALA A 48 -0.69 10.39 14.19
N VAL A 49 -1.37 10.67 15.30
CA VAL A 49 -0.80 10.63 16.66
C VAL A 49 -0.42 9.21 17.05
N LEU A 50 -1.26 8.22 16.76
CA LEU A 50 -0.98 6.81 17.02
C LEU A 50 0.32 6.37 16.33
N LEU A 51 0.48 6.68 15.04
CA LEU A 51 1.71 6.37 14.30
C LEU A 51 2.94 7.04 14.91
N LYS A 52 2.81 8.29 15.34
CA LYS A 52 3.88 9.03 16.03
C LYS A 52 4.26 8.38 17.37
N GLU A 53 3.28 8.03 18.18
CA GLU A 53 3.50 7.42 19.51
C GLU A 53 4.08 6.01 19.39
N LEU A 54 3.65 5.20 18.41
CA LEU A 54 4.24 3.89 18.14
C LEU A 54 5.73 4.00 17.77
N LYS A 55 6.06 4.98 16.92
CA LYS A 55 7.44 5.27 16.53
C LYS A 55 8.30 5.69 17.72
N LEU A 56 7.78 6.57 18.58
CA LEU A 56 8.49 7.02 19.78
C LEU A 56 8.67 5.90 20.81
N ASN A 57 7.64 5.06 21.02
CA ASN A 57 7.73 3.90 21.91
C ASN A 57 8.71 2.84 21.39
N SER A 58 8.77 2.64 20.07
CA SER A 58 9.78 1.79 19.44
C SER A 58 11.19 2.31 19.72
N ALA A 59 11.41 3.60 19.52
CA ALA A 59 12.71 4.23 19.77
C ALA A 59 13.15 4.18 21.25
N LYS A 60 12.20 4.17 22.19
CA LYS A 60 12.48 3.97 23.63
C LYS A 60 12.78 2.52 24.02
N GLY A 61 12.56 1.56 23.11
CA GLY A 61 12.74 0.13 23.38
C GLY A 61 11.52 -0.56 24.00
N ASN A 62 10.38 0.13 24.12
CA ASN A 62 9.17 -0.43 24.74
C ASN A 62 8.48 -1.47 23.85
N CYS A 63 8.60 -1.34 22.53
CA CYS A 63 8.08 -2.32 21.57
C CYS A 63 9.00 -2.44 20.36
N ARG A 64 8.94 -3.58 19.67
CA ARG A 64 9.53 -3.75 18.34
C ARG A 64 8.45 -3.47 17.30
N LEU A 65 8.74 -2.57 16.35
CA LEU A 65 7.76 -2.14 15.36
C LEU A 65 8.10 -2.69 13.97
N LEU A 66 7.18 -3.46 13.38
CA LEU A 66 7.26 -3.86 11.97
C LEU A 66 6.21 -3.09 11.19
N ILE A 67 6.65 -2.35 10.19
CA ILE A 67 5.77 -1.58 9.31
C ILE A 67 5.73 -2.28 7.97
N VAL A 68 4.56 -2.80 7.60
CA VAL A 68 4.32 -3.43 6.30
C VAL A 68 3.39 -2.54 5.49
N ALA A 69 3.89 -2.01 4.38
CA ALA A 69 3.09 -1.17 3.49
C ALA A 69 3.16 -1.67 2.05
N ASP A 70 2.02 -2.12 1.53
CA ASP A 70 1.87 -2.34 0.09
C ASP A 70 1.75 -0.98 -0.61
N LYS A 71 2.16 -0.94 -1.89
CA LYS A 71 1.81 0.15 -2.80
C LYS A 71 2.31 1.55 -2.40
N VAL A 72 3.52 1.62 -1.83
CA VAL A 72 4.06 2.88 -1.27
C VAL A 72 4.30 4.00 -2.30
N ASN A 73 4.37 3.67 -3.59
CA ASN A 73 4.49 4.66 -4.65
C ASN A 73 3.30 5.65 -4.71
N ALA A 74 2.12 5.28 -4.22
CA ALA A 74 0.98 6.21 -4.14
C ALA A 74 1.26 7.47 -3.30
N PHE A 75 2.18 7.43 -2.34
CA PHE A 75 2.53 8.58 -1.50
C PHE A 75 3.46 9.60 -2.18
N TYR A 76 3.93 9.28 -3.38
CA TYR A 76 4.80 10.13 -4.19
C TYR A 76 4.17 10.48 -5.54
N GLU A 77 2.90 10.10 -5.72
CA GLU A 77 2.12 10.36 -6.92
C GLU A 77 1.03 11.40 -6.66
N PRO A 78 0.54 12.09 -7.70
CA PRO A 78 -0.58 13.03 -7.56
C PRO A 78 -1.85 12.33 -7.09
N SER A 79 -2.54 12.94 -6.12
CA SER A 79 -3.84 12.42 -5.68
C SER A 79 -4.96 12.79 -6.67
N ARG A 80 -6.08 12.05 -6.62
CA ARG A 80 -7.32 12.41 -7.33
C ARG A 80 -8.20 13.39 -6.55
N LEU A 81 -7.84 13.70 -5.31
CA LEU A 81 -8.59 14.63 -4.48
C LEU A 81 -8.40 16.04 -5.03
N ARG A 82 -9.49 16.81 -5.04
CA ARG A 82 -9.48 18.18 -5.52
C ARG A 82 -9.95 19.10 -4.41
N PHE A 83 -9.27 20.23 -4.31
CA PHE A 83 -9.72 21.36 -3.50
C PHE A 83 -10.95 22.02 -4.14
N PRO A 84 -11.67 22.89 -3.39
CA PRO A 84 -12.82 23.63 -3.92
C PRO A 84 -12.49 24.47 -5.16
N ASP A 85 -11.25 24.94 -5.30
CA ASP A 85 -10.72 25.67 -6.45
C ASP A 85 -10.39 24.77 -7.67
N ARG A 86 -10.64 23.46 -7.56
CA ARG A 86 -10.36 22.40 -8.55
C ARG A 86 -8.87 22.08 -8.75
N THR A 87 -7.97 22.60 -7.93
CA THR A 87 -6.57 22.14 -7.89
C THR A 87 -6.48 20.76 -7.25
N PHE A 88 -5.44 19.99 -7.57
CA PHE A 88 -5.24 18.66 -7.01
C PHE A 88 -4.54 18.75 -5.67
N ALA A 89 -5.04 18.01 -4.68
CA ALA A 89 -4.38 17.88 -3.39
C ALA A 89 -3.13 17.02 -3.50
N THR A 90 -2.06 17.44 -2.85
CA THR A 90 -0.84 16.67 -2.69
C THR A 90 -0.96 15.72 -1.49
N VAL A 91 0.00 14.82 -1.33
CA VAL A 91 0.05 13.89 -0.20
C VAL A 91 0.23 14.63 1.12
N ASP A 92 0.93 15.76 1.11
CA ASP A 92 1.16 16.60 2.29
C ASP A 92 -0.10 17.36 2.74
N ASP A 93 -1.06 17.55 1.83
CA ASP A 93 -2.38 18.14 2.13
C ASP A 93 -3.34 17.16 2.82
N ILE A 94 -3.07 15.85 2.72
CA ILE A 94 -3.90 14.79 3.29
C ILE A 94 -3.27 14.34 4.61
N THR A 95 -3.91 14.64 5.74
CA THR A 95 -3.37 14.39 7.09
C THR A 95 -2.82 12.97 7.28
N ILE A 96 -3.60 11.96 6.92
CA ILE A 96 -3.22 10.55 7.06
C ILE A 96 -2.03 10.20 6.15
N ALA A 97 -2.07 10.66 4.90
CA ALA A 97 -1.03 10.32 3.92
C ALA A 97 0.31 10.98 4.30
N ARG A 98 0.27 12.24 4.75
CA ARG A 98 1.40 12.93 5.36
C ARG A 98 1.96 12.20 6.57
N ALA A 99 1.10 11.64 7.42
CA ALA A 99 1.55 10.87 8.60
C ALA A 99 2.32 9.60 8.19
N PHE A 100 1.83 8.85 7.19
CA PHE A 100 2.53 7.71 6.63
C PHE A 100 3.85 8.09 5.94
N LYS A 101 3.88 9.19 5.17
CA LYS A 101 5.12 9.70 4.56
C LYS A 101 6.18 10.00 5.63
N LYS A 102 5.79 10.56 6.78
CA LYS A 102 6.68 10.76 7.94
C LYS A 102 7.06 9.46 8.65
N LEU A 103 6.24 8.43 8.55
CA LEU A 103 6.49 7.11 9.14
C LEU A 103 7.55 6.32 8.35
N PHE A 104 7.59 6.49 7.03
CA PHE A 104 8.57 5.83 6.16
C PHE A 104 9.99 6.38 6.28
N ARG A 105 10.15 7.57 6.85
CA ARG A 105 11.47 8.13 7.18
C ARG A 105 12.18 7.26 8.23
N LYS A 106 13.51 7.20 8.14
CA LYS A 106 14.38 6.32 8.95
C LYS A 106 14.92 6.99 10.21
N ASP A 107 14.17 7.92 10.77
CA ASP A 107 14.48 8.68 11.98
C ASP A 107 14.09 7.95 13.27
N TRP A 108 13.93 6.62 13.23
CA TRP A 108 13.55 5.79 14.37
C TRP A 108 14.28 4.45 14.37
N GLN A 109 14.31 3.79 15.53
CA GLN A 109 15.08 2.57 15.79
C GLN A 109 14.19 1.46 16.36
N ASN A 110 14.75 0.26 16.49
CA ASN A 110 14.11 -0.94 17.07
C ASN A 110 12.93 -1.48 16.24
N GLY A 111 13.03 -1.37 14.91
CA GLY A 111 12.05 -1.98 14.02
C GLY A 111 12.51 -2.05 12.57
N ALA A 112 11.61 -2.50 11.72
CA ALA A 112 11.85 -2.72 10.30
C ALA A 112 10.69 -2.19 9.45
N LEU A 113 11.02 -1.72 8.26
CA LEU A 113 10.07 -1.25 7.26
C LEU A 113 10.17 -2.17 6.04
N VAL A 114 9.07 -2.86 5.74
CA VAL A 114 8.94 -3.74 4.58
C VAL A 114 7.88 -3.13 3.67
N THR A 115 8.29 -2.71 2.49
CA THR A 115 7.41 -2.03 1.54
C THR A 115 7.41 -2.71 0.19
N ALA A 116 6.28 -2.61 -0.51
CA ALA A 116 6.15 -3.05 -1.88
C ALA A 116 5.79 -1.87 -2.78
N VAL A 117 6.41 -1.82 -3.96
CA VAL A 117 6.07 -0.89 -5.03
C VAL A 117 5.16 -1.59 -6.05
N CYS A 118 4.25 -0.84 -6.66
CA CYS A 118 3.28 -1.42 -7.57
C CYS A 118 3.11 -0.60 -8.86
N LYS A 119 3.38 -1.26 -10.00
CA LYS A 119 3.11 -0.71 -11.33
C LYS A 119 1.62 -0.37 -11.54
N LYS A 120 0.71 -1.12 -10.93
CA LYS A 120 -0.75 -0.91 -11.09
C LYS A 120 -1.21 0.45 -10.57
N LEU A 121 -0.44 1.10 -9.68
CA LEU A 121 -0.83 2.37 -9.07
C LEU A 121 -0.32 3.63 -9.76
N ILE A 122 0.80 3.56 -10.48
CA ILE A 122 1.33 4.64 -11.38
C ILE A 122 0.37 4.95 -12.53
N VAL A 123 -0.78 4.29 -12.49
CA VAL A 123 -1.90 4.45 -13.37
C VAL A 123 -2.99 5.27 -12.65
N PRO A 124 -2.76 6.55 -12.27
CA PRO A 124 -3.84 7.53 -12.32
C PRO A 124 -4.47 7.60 -13.73
N TYR A 125 -3.81 7.03 -14.75
CA TYR A 125 -4.13 7.14 -16.18
C TYR A 125 -4.75 5.91 -16.87
N ARG A 126 -5.29 4.92 -16.15
CA ARG A 126 -6.39 4.12 -16.71
C ARG A 126 -7.61 5.00 -16.60
N LEU A 127 -7.77 5.75 -17.68
CA LEU A 127 -8.88 6.59 -18.06
C LEU A 127 -10.25 5.91 -18.07
N LEU A 128 -10.41 4.67 -17.63
CA LEU A 128 -11.53 3.83 -18.02
C LEU A 128 -12.02 3.08 -16.79
N ALA A 129 -13.32 3.17 -16.55
CA ALA A 129 -14.01 2.32 -15.61
C ALA A 129 -13.59 0.85 -15.78
N ILE A 130 -13.86 0.06 -14.75
CA ILE A 130 -13.96 -1.41 -14.82
C ILE A 130 -14.87 -1.87 -15.99
N SER A 131 -15.57 -0.93 -16.65
CA SER A 131 -16.22 -1.04 -17.96
C SER A 131 -15.69 -0.02 -18.98
N GLY A 132 -14.63 -0.32 -19.73
CA GLY A 132 -14.38 0.14 -21.12
C GLY A 132 -14.68 1.57 -21.64
N VAL A 133 -15.02 2.60 -20.84
CA VAL A 133 -15.35 3.95 -21.34
C VAL A 133 -14.66 5.07 -20.52
N PRO A 134 -13.86 5.96 -21.15
CA PRO A 134 -13.43 7.21 -20.54
C PRO A 134 -14.56 8.20 -20.68
N LYS A 135 -15.10 8.73 -19.57
CA LYS A 135 -16.27 9.60 -19.69
C LYS A 135 -16.02 10.91 -20.44
N LYS A 136 -14.78 11.46 -20.54
CA LYS A 136 -14.47 12.65 -21.38
C LYS A 136 -13.00 12.73 -21.83
N GLU A 137 -12.77 12.99 -23.12
CA GLU A 137 -11.45 13.14 -23.76
C GLU A 137 -10.66 14.39 -23.29
N PHE A 138 -11.35 15.37 -22.71
CA PHE A 138 -10.76 16.61 -22.22
C PHE A 138 -9.86 16.41 -20.99
N ASP A 139 -10.28 15.55 -20.06
CA ASP A 139 -9.51 15.25 -18.84
C ASP A 139 -8.19 14.55 -19.18
N ARG A 140 -8.19 13.71 -20.22
CA ARG A 140 -6.98 13.10 -20.78
C ARG A 140 -5.96 14.17 -21.18
N ARG A 141 -6.35 15.12 -22.03
CA ARG A 141 -5.45 16.17 -22.55
C ARG A 141 -4.85 17.06 -21.45
N ARG A 142 -5.65 17.45 -20.46
CA ARG A 142 -5.18 18.32 -19.36
C ARG A 142 -4.10 17.64 -18.53
N THR A 143 -4.29 16.35 -18.28
CA THR A 143 -3.35 15.60 -17.46
C THR A 143 -2.08 15.20 -18.23
N TYR A 144 -2.18 14.91 -19.54
CA TYR A 144 -1.02 14.80 -20.42
C TYR A 144 -0.18 16.09 -20.50
N LYS A 145 -0.81 17.27 -20.53
CA LYS A 145 -0.11 18.56 -20.56
C LYS A 145 0.67 18.86 -19.28
N GLN A 146 0.14 18.45 -18.13
CA GLN A 146 0.72 18.80 -16.83
C GLN A 146 1.84 17.86 -16.39
N TRP A 147 1.80 16.60 -16.84
CA TRP A 147 2.73 15.57 -16.37
C TRP A 147 3.49 14.83 -17.48
N GLY A 148 3.32 15.25 -18.74
CA GLY A 148 3.95 14.64 -19.90
C GLY A 148 3.29 13.33 -20.36
N PRO A 149 3.76 12.74 -21.47
CA PRO A 149 3.31 11.43 -21.90
C PRO A 149 3.88 10.38 -20.94
N PHE A 150 3.13 10.02 -19.90
CA PHE A 150 3.32 8.72 -19.28
C PHE A 150 2.97 7.67 -20.34
N THR A 151 3.95 7.18 -21.07
CA THR A 151 3.76 6.07 -22.01
C THR A 151 3.50 4.80 -21.18
N VAL A 152 2.24 4.61 -20.79
CA VAL A 152 1.75 3.59 -19.84
C VAL A 152 2.11 2.15 -20.26
N LYS A 153 2.43 1.92 -21.55
CA LYS A 153 2.84 0.60 -22.05
C LYS A 153 4.22 0.16 -21.54
N ASN A 154 5.13 1.09 -21.28
CA ASN A 154 6.55 0.80 -21.00
C ASN A 154 7.02 1.45 -19.69
N ILE A 155 6.18 1.48 -18.65
CA ILE A 155 6.66 1.89 -17.32
C ILE A 155 7.58 0.79 -16.81
N SER A 156 8.81 1.19 -16.46
CA SER A 156 9.83 0.35 -15.87
C SER A 156 9.41 -0.10 -14.47
N ASP A 157 9.63 -1.37 -14.12
CA ASP A 157 9.26 -1.93 -12.80
C ASP A 157 10.30 -1.60 -11.71
N TYR A 158 11.32 -0.83 -12.05
CA TYR A 158 12.41 -0.49 -11.15
C TYR A 158 11.97 0.56 -10.11
N PRO A 159 12.39 0.44 -8.84
CA PRO A 159 11.96 1.33 -7.75
C PRO A 159 12.08 2.83 -8.06
N LYS A 160 13.18 3.26 -8.70
CA LYS A 160 13.38 4.67 -9.07
C LYS A 160 12.32 5.20 -10.04
N ALA A 161 11.87 4.38 -10.99
CA ALA A 161 10.83 4.78 -11.93
C ALA A 161 9.44 4.84 -11.25
N LEU A 162 9.22 3.99 -10.25
CA LEU A 162 7.93 3.89 -9.56
C LEU A 162 7.78 4.91 -8.42
N LEU A 163 8.86 5.25 -7.70
CA LEU A 163 8.83 6.09 -6.50
C LEU A 163 9.07 7.58 -6.75
N THR A 164 9.32 7.99 -8.00
CA THR A 164 9.86 9.33 -8.35
C THR A 164 11.22 9.59 -7.70
N ASP A 165 11.86 10.74 -7.99
CA ASP A 165 13.12 11.10 -7.35
C ASP A 165 12.96 11.39 -5.85
N GLU A 166 11.83 11.99 -5.44
CA GLU A 166 11.54 12.30 -4.04
C GLU A 166 11.40 11.02 -3.21
N GLY A 167 10.56 10.07 -3.67
CA GLY A 167 10.37 8.82 -2.94
C GLY A 167 11.61 7.95 -2.94
N PHE A 168 12.38 7.93 -4.03
CA PHE A 168 13.64 7.21 -4.05
C PHE A 168 14.61 7.74 -2.99
N GLN A 169 14.72 9.07 -2.81
CA GLN A 169 15.55 9.69 -1.78
C GLN A 169 15.05 9.39 -0.36
N ASP A 170 13.74 9.46 -0.11
CA ASP A 170 13.15 9.14 1.20
C ASP A 170 13.47 7.69 1.64
N PHE A 171 13.49 6.76 0.69
CA PHE A 171 13.82 5.35 0.93
C PHE A 171 15.31 5.03 0.85
N ASP A 172 16.19 5.92 0.40
CA ASP A 172 17.64 5.66 0.26
C ASP A 172 18.38 5.77 1.62
N PRO A 173 19.26 4.83 2.04
CA PRO A 173 19.53 3.50 1.48
C PRO A 173 18.49 2.42 1.83
N PHE A 174 18.09 1.58 0.87
CA PHE A 174 17.21 0.43 1.07
C PHE A 174 17.76 -0.83 0.41
N ILE A 175 17.23 -1.99 0.79
CA ILE A 175 17.55 -3.28 0.19
C ILE A 175 16.44 -3.62 -0.82
N PRO A 176 16.69 -3.52 -2.14
CA PRO A 176 15.73 -3.93 -3.15
C PRO A 176 15.61 -5.47 -3.15
N ILE A 177 14.38 -5.97 -3.15
CA ILE A 177 14.08 -7.39 -3.31
C ILE A 177 13.25 -7.54 -4.59
N GLU A 178 13.80 -8.23 -5.58
CA GLU A 178 13.10 -8.52 -6.82
C GLU A 178 12.17 -9.72 -6.61
N CYS A 179 10.88 -9.54 -6.93
CA CYS A 179 9.91 -10.62 -6.97
C CYS A 179 9.70 -11.06 -8.41
N GLY A 180 10.26 -12.22 -8.76
CA GLY A 180 10.17 -12.80 -10.09
C GLY A 180 8.81 -13.42 -10.42
N ARG A 181 8.78 -14.07 -11.58
CA ARG A 181 7.71 -14.99 -11.96
C ARG A 181 7.88 -16.32 -11.24
N TYR A 182 6.88 -17.18 -11.29
CA TYR A 182 7.01 -18.51 -10.72
C TYR A 182 8.19 -19.24 -11.35
N ASP A 183 8.95 -19.95 -10.51
CA ASP A 183 9.76 -21.06 -10.98
C ASP A 183 8.89 -22.30 -11.26
N GLU A 184 9.50 -23.34 -11.81
CA GLU A 184 8.78 -24.57 -12.16
C GLU A 184 8.14 -25.25 -10.95
N LYS A 185 8.81 -25.23 -9.81
CA LYS A 185 8.36 -25.92 -8.59
C LYS A 185 7.22 -25.15 -7.95
N GLU A 186 7.33 -23.82 -7.90
CA GLU A 186 6.28 -22.92 -7.43
C GLU A 186 5.01 -23.05 -8.27
N PHE A 187 5.14 -23.08 -9.60
CA PHE A 187 4.00 -23.27 -10.50
C PHE A 187 3.32 -24.62 -10.25
N ARG A 188 4.07 -25.72 -10.23
CA ARG A 188 3.50 -27.06 -9.97
C ARG A 188 2.83 -27.13 -8.60
N SER A 189 3.51 -26.63 -7.56
CA SER A 189 2.92 -26.59 -6.21
C SER A 189 1.64 -25.75 -6.15
N CYS A 190 1.54 -24.68 -6.95
CA CYS A 190 0.33 -23.87 -7.07
C CYS A 190 -0.80 -24.64 -7.78
N MET A 191 -0.48 -25.37 -8.86
CA MET A 191 -1.44 -26.19 -9.58
C MET A 191 -1.95 -27.37 -8.75
N ASP A 192 -1.07 -28.03 -8.00
CA ASP A 192 -1.42 -29.09 -7.06
C ASP A 192 -2.39 -28.55 -6.00
N TYR A 193 -2.10 -27.38 -5.42
CA TYR A 193 -2.99 -26.71 -4.49
C TYR A 193 -4.38 -26.41 -5.10
N TYR A 194 -4.44 -25.95 -6.36
CA TYR A 194 -5.72 -25.71 -7.05
C TYR A 194 -6.50 -27.00 -7.31
N GLN A 195 -5.83 -28.11 -7.61
CA GLN A 195 -6.48 -29.41 -7.77
C GLN A 195 -7.04 -29.95 -6.45
N ASP A 196 -6.24 -29.90 -5.39
CA ASP A 196 -6.59 -30.36 -4.04
C ASP A 196 -7.79 -29.59 -3.47
N ARG A 197 -7.86 -28.28 -3.75
CA ARG A 197 -9.00 -27.44 -3.36
C ARG A 197 -10.22 -27.59 -4.25
N HIS A 198 -10.15 -28.47 -5.26
CA HIS A 198 -11.15 -28.59 -6.32
C HIS A 198 -11.47 -27.23 -6.95
N TRP A 199 -10.46 -26.37 -7.10
CA TRP A 199 -10.60 -25.09 -7.78
C TRP A 199 -10.78 -25.31 -9.28
N LEU A 200 -9.99 -26.23 -9.86
CA LEU A 200 -10.09 -26.63 -11.25
C LEU A 200 -11.26 -27.60 -11.45
N GLN A 201 -12.28 -27.18 -12.22
CA GLN A 201 -13.50 -27.99 -12.43
C GLN A 201 -13.38 -28.91 -13.64
N ARG A 202 -12.79 -28.43 -14.74
CA ARG A 202 -12.64 -29.18 -15.99
C ARG A 202 -11.64 -30.34 -15.79
N PRO A 203 -11.96 -31.55 -16.26
CA PRO A 203 -11.00 -32.67 -16.22
C PRO A 203 -9.72 -32.39 -17.02
N THR A 204 -9.83 -31.63 -18.12
CA THR A 204 -8.70 -31.29 -19.00
C THR A 204 -7.70 -30.34 -18.36
N SER A 205 -8.09 -29.51 -17.40
CA SER A 205 -7.14 -28.61 -16.70
C SER A 205 -6.32 -29.32 -15.63
N LYS A 206 -6.68 -30.57 -15.28
CA LYS A 206 -5.97 -31.40 -14.31
C LYS A 206 -4.89 -32.26 -14.95
N THR A 207 -4.97 -32.50 -16.27
CA THR A 207 -3.96 -33.29 -16.99
C THR A 207 -2.65 -32.51 -17.13
N ASP A 208 -1.54 -33.22 -17.28
CA ASP A 208 -0.22 -32.61 -17.49
C ASP A 208 -0.22 -31.69 -18.73
N GLU A 209 -0.87 -32.11 -19.81
CA GLU A 209 -1.03 -31.31 -21.03
C GLU A 209 -1.78 -29.98 -20.77
N GLY A 210 -2.87 -30.02 -20.00
CA GLY A 210 -3.63 -28.82 -19.66
C GLY A 210 -2.85 -27.87 -18.77
N GLN A 211 -2.03 -28.40 -17.86
CA GLN A 211 -1.14 -27.59 -17.04
C GLN A 211 -0.01 -26.96 -17.86
N ASP A 212 0.54 -27.67 -18.84
CA ASP A 212 1.54 -27.12 -19.76
C ASP A 212 0.97 -26.00 -20.64
N GLU A 213 -0.30 -26.09 -21.06
CA GLU A 213 -0.99 -24.99 -21.73
C GLU A 213 -1.13 -23.76 -20.81
N ILE A 214 -1.59 -23.95 -19.57
CA ILE A 214 -1.72 -22.87 -18.58
C ILE A 214 -0.36 -22.23 -18.32
N ARG A 215 0.69 -23.04 -18.20
CA ARG A 215 2.07 -22.60 -18.02
C ARG A 215 2.52 -21.72 -19.18
N PHE A 216 2.28 -22.15 -20.42
CA PHE A 216 2.64 -21.41 -21.63
C PHE A 216 1.86 -20.09 -21.74
N LEU A 217 0.54 -20.14 -21.59
CA LEU A 217 -0.34 -18.97 -21.73
C LEU A 217 -0.11 -17.91 -20.64
N SER A 218 0.11 -18.36 -19.40
CA SER A 218 0.39 -17.44 -18.28
C SER A 218 1.79 -16.85 -18.34
N GLY A 219 2.72 -17.48 -19.08
CA GLY A 219 4.14 -17.13 -19.10
C GLY A 219 4.77 -17.15 -17.70
N MET A 220 4.32 -18.08 -16.84
CA MET A 220 4.70 -18.22 -15.42
C MET A 220 4.33 -17.02 -14.53
N ASN A 221 3.46 -16.11 -14.98
CA ASN A 221 3.03 -14.98 -14.17
C ASN A 221 1.94 -15.42 -13.16
N PRO A 222 2.16 -15.28 -11.84
CA PRO A 222 1.20 -15.73 -10.82
C PRO A 222 -0.22 -15.17 -10.99
N GLY A 223 -0.32 -13.89 -11.34
CA GLY A 223 -1.60 -13.23 -11.55
C GLY A 223 -2.33 -13.73 -12.80
N GLN A 224 -1.60 -14.10 -13.86
CA GLN A 224 -2.18 -14.70 -15.06
C GLN A 224 -2.59 -16.16 -14.82
N VAL A 225 -1.80 -16.93 -14.07
CA VAL A 225 -2.16 -18.30 -13.67
C VAL A 225 -3.50 -18.30 -12.93
N SER A 226 -3.62 -17.46 -11.89
CA SER A 226 -4.87 -17.33 -11.13
C SER A 226 -6.04 -16.87 -12.00
N HIS A 227 -5.80 -15.94 -12.94
CA HIS A 227 -6.85 -15.44 -13.83
C HIS A 227 -7.31 -16.50 -14.84
N LEU A 228 -6.40 -17.26 -15.44
CA LEU A 228 -6.77 -18.36 -16.35
C LEU A 228 -7.51 -19.46 -15.59
N CYS A 229 -7.03 -19.81 -14.39
CA CYS A 229 -7.63 -20.87 -13.58
C CYS A 229 -8.96 -20.48 -12.93
N SER A 230 -9.38 -19.20 -12.93
CA SER A 230 -10.69 -18.83 -12.37
C SER A 230 -11.87 -19.33 -13.20
N ASP A 231 -11.64 -19.59 -14.49
CA ASP A 231 -12.68 -19.93 -15.46
C ASP A 231 -12.63 -21.43 -15.87
N LEU A 232 -11.76 -22.21 -15.21
CA LEU A 232 -11.42 -23.60 -15.53
C LEU A 232 -12.03 -24.65 -14.59
#